data_AF-A0A832ITY3-F1
#
_entry.id   AF-A0A832ITY3-F1
#
_cell.length_a   1.000
_cell.length_b   1.000
_cell.length_c   1.000
_cell.angle_alpha   90.00
_cell.angle_beta   90.00
_cell.angle_gamma   90.00
#
_symmetry.space_group_name_H-M   'P 1'
#
loop_
_entity.id
_entity.type
_entity.pdbx_description
1 polymer ?
#
loop_
_entity_poly.entity_id
_entity_poly.type
_entity_poly.pdbx_seq_one_letter_code
_entity_poly.pdbx_strand_id
1 'polypeptide(L)'
;MEVLIVLLVVVVITLFAGVKIVPQGEEWVVERLGKYHKTLTPGLNIIVPYIDAIRAKISTRDIILDIDQQEVITKDNAVILTNAVAFIRVTDPKSALYGVEDFKLAIQNLITTTLRSIIGEMKLDEALSNSDTIKARLKDQIIDDVADWGITVKSVEIQDITPSGSMQ
;
A
#
# COMPACT_ATOMS: atom_id res chain seq x y z
N MET A 1 -19.25 -50.45 -12.50
CA MET A 1 -17.81 -50.35 -12.14
C MET A 1 -17.19 -49.11 -12.75
N GLU A 2 -17.41 -48.84 -14.04
CA GLU A 2 -16.90 -47.66 -14.76
C GLU A 2 -17.34 -46.32 -14.13
N VAL A 3 -18.62 -46.15 -13.78
CA VAL A 3 -19.12 -44.93 -13.13
C VAL A 3 -18.40 -44.64 -11.81
N LEU A 4 -18.11 -45.68 -11.03
CA LEU A 4 -17.41 -45.55 -9.74
C LEU A 4 -15.96 -45.08 -9.95
N ILE A 5 -15.30 -45.61 -10.99
CA ILE A 5 -13.93 -45.22 -11.35
C ILE A 5 -13.89 -43.76 -11.80
N VAL A 6 -14.82 -43.33 -12.66
CA VAL A 6 -14.91 -41.94 -13.11
C VAL A 6 -15.14 -40.99 -11.93
N LEU A 7 -16.06 -41.34 -11.03
CA LEU A 7 -16.37 -40.52 -9.85
C LEU A 7 -15.17 -40.41 -8.91
N LEU A 8 -14.42 -41.50 -8.71
CA LEU A 8 -13.21 -41.51 -7.90
C LEU A 8 -12.11 -40.62 -8.51
N VAL A 9 -11.91 -40.68 -9.83
CA VAL A 9 -10.95 -39.82 -10.53
C VAL A 9 -11.33 -38.34 -10.38
N VAL A 10 -12.61 -37.99 -10.55
CA VAL A 10 -13.10 -36.61 -10.38
C VAL A 10 -12.86 -36.10 -8.97
N VAL A 11 -13.12 -36.91 -7.95
CA VAL A 11 -12.88 -36.54 -6.54
C VAL A 11 -11.39 -36.29 -6.30
N VAL A 12 -10.51 -37.15 -6.82
CA VAL A 12 -9.06 -37.00 -6.67
C VAL A 12 -8.57 -35.72 -7.36
N ILE A 13 -9.02 -35.44 -8.59
CA ILE A 13 -8.67 -34.20 -9.31
C ILE A 13 -9.15 -32.97 -8.53
N THR A 14 -10.37 -33.02 -7.99
CA THR A 14 -10.95 -31.93 -7.20
C THR A 14 -10.12 -31.67 -5.94
N LEU A 15 -9.70 -32.72 -5.23
CA LEU A 15 -8.86 -32.58 -4.04
C LEU A 15 -7.50 -31.95 -4.37
N PHE A 16 -6.82 -32.41 -5.42
CA PHE A 16 -5.55 -31.82 -5.84
C PHE A 16 -5.70 -30.37 -6.34
N ALA A 17 -6.78 -30.04 -7.04
CA ALA A 17 -7.05 -28.69 -7.52
C ALA A 17 -7.30 -27.69 -6.37
N GLY A 18 -7.84 -28.16 -5.24
CA GLY A 18 -8.09 -27.36 -4.05
C GLY A 18 -6.84 -27.02 -3.25
N VAL A 19 -5.74 -27.75 -3.42
CA VAL A 19 -4.48 -27.46 -2.72
C VAL A 19 -3.76 -26.30 -3.40
N LYS A 20 -3.58 -25.20 -2.66
CA LYS A 20 -2.83 -24.02 -3.09
C LYS A 20 -1.71 -23.72 -2.11
N ILE A 21 -0.51 -23.57 -2.63
CA ILE A 21 0.67 -23.21 -1.84
C ILE A 21 0.94 -21.73 -2.06
N VAL A 22 0.83 -20.95 -1.00
CA VAL A 22 1.11 -19.51 -1.02
C VAL A 22 2.58 -19.28 -0.64
N PRO A 23 3.36 -18.56 -1.48
CA PRO A 23 4.75 -18.21 -1.17
C PRO A 23 4.88 -17.35 0.09
N GLN A 24 6.07 -17.38 0.70
CA GLN A 24 6.41 -16.46 1.78
C GLN A 24 6.51 -15.02 1.27
N GLY A 25 5.96 -14.07 2.03
CA GLY A 25 5.89 -12.65 1.67
C GLY A 25 4.76 -12.31 0.70
N GLU A 26 3.82 -13.22 0.47
CA GLU A 26 2.58 -12.98 -0.27
C GLU A 26 1.37 -13.44 0.53
N GLU A 27 0.26 -12.77 0.31
CA GLU A 27 -1.06 -13.17 0.79
C GLU A 27 -2.05 -13.08 -0.36
N TRP A 28 -2.90 -14.10 -0.51
CA TRP A 28 -3.81 -14.19 -1.65
C TRP A 28 -5.24 -14.00 -1.20
N VAL A 29 -5.94 -13.02 -1.77
CA VAL A 29 -7.34 -12.75 -1.47
C VAL A 29 -8.21 -13.66 -2.32
N VAL A 30 -9.10 -14.42 -1.66
CA VAL A 30 -10.00 -15.37 -2.29
C VAL A 30 -11.44 -14.88 -2.18
N GLU A 31 -12.12 -14.91 -3.31
CA GLU A 31 -13.55 -14.65 -3.43
C GLU A 31 -14.32 -15.95 -3.65
N ARG A 32 -15.52 -16.01 -3.08
CA ARG A 32 -16.51 -17.05 -3.33
C ARG A 32 -17.73 -16.40 -3.96
N LEU A 33 -18.03 -16.77 -5.20
CA LEU A 33 -19.20 -16.23 -5.94
C LEU A 33 -19.26 -14.69 -5.95
N GLY A 34 -18.10 -14.03 -6.09
CA GLY A 34 -17.99 -12.56 -6.13
C GLY A 34 -18.03 -11.86 -4.77
N LYS A 35 -18.01 -12.59 -3.65
CA LYS A 35 -17.87 -12.01 -2.30
C LYS A 35 -16.54 -12.42 -1.68
N TYR A 36 -15.96 -11.54 -0.85
CA TYR A 36 -14.81 -11.90 -0.03
C TYR A 36 -15.12 -13.15 0.81
N HIS A 37 -14.21 -14.12 0.78
CA HIS A 37 -14.33 -15.34 1.58
C HIS A 37 -13.22 -15.43 2.62
N LYS A 38 -11.95 -15.39 2.17
CA LYS A 38 -10.79 -15.45 3.06
C LYS A 38 -9.52 -14.93 2.39
N THR A 39 -8.54 -14.58 3.21
CA THR A 39 -7.17 -14.31 2.79
C THR A 39 -6.32 -15.55 3.08
N LEU A 40 -5.57 -16.02 2.10
CA LEU A 40 -4.64 -17.15 2.23
C LEU A 40 -3.29 -16.62 2.69
N THR A 41 -2.84 -17.06 3.86
CA THR A 41 -1.52 -16.75 4.41
C THR A 41 -0.45 -17.67 3.82
N PRO A 42 0.85 -17.34 3.92
CA PRO A 42 1.93 -18.20 3.45
C PRO A 42 1.83 -19.64 3.96
N GLY A 43 2.03 -20.60 3.06
CA GLY A 43 1.94 -22.03 3.36
C GLY A 43 0.85 -22.77 2.61
N LEU A 44 0.52 -23.97 3.10
CA LEU A 44 -0.47 -24.86 2.49
C LEU A 44 -1.89 -24.39 2.81
N ASN A 45 -2.64 -24.04 1.78
CA ASN A 45 -4.02 -23.64 1.88
C ASN A 45 -4.92 -24.55 1.06
N ILE A 46 -6.11 -24.83 1.57
CA ILE A 46 -7.13 -25.59 0.85
C ILE A 46 -8.28 -24.65 0.49
N ILE A 47 -8.64 -24.62 -0.79
CA ILE A 47 -9.79 -23.89 -1.32
C ILE A 47 -10.72 -24.87 -2.03
N VAL A 48 -12.00 -24.50 -2.13
CA VAL A 48 -12.95 -25.30 -2.90
C VAL A 48 -12.77 -24.91 -4.37
N PRO A 49 -12.19 -25.79 -5.21
CA PRO A 49 -12.03 -25.48 -6.63
C PRO A 49 -13.40 -25.21 -7.26
N TYR A 50 -13.43 -24.43 -8.33
CA TYR A 50 -14.63 -24.01 -9.08
C TYR A 50 -15.52 -22.96 -8.38
N ILE A 51 -15.61 -22.97 -7.05
CA ILE A 51 -16.40 -22.00 -6.28
C ILE A 51 -15.54 -20.84 -5.79
N ASP A 52 -14.33 -21.15 -5.31
CA ASP A 52 -13.37 -20.17 -4.82
C ASP A 52 -12.44 -19.72 -5.95
N ALA A 53 -12.32 -18.41 -6.13
CA ALA A 53 -11.43 -17.78 -7.10
C ALA A 53 -10.40 -16.89 -6.39
N ILE A 54 -9.14 -16.97 -6.80
CA ILE A 54 -8.09 -16.05 -6.31
C ILE A 54 -8.27 -14.73 -7.05
N ARG A 55 -8.67 -13.68 -6.34
CA ARG A 55 -8.90 -12.35 -6.90
C ARG A 55 -7.59 -11.57 -7.07
N ALA A 56 -6.76 -11.56 -6.03
CA ALA A 56 -5.52 -10.81 -6.02
C ALA A 56 -4.43 -11.55 -5.24
N LYS A 57 -3.18 -11.37 -5.67
CA LYS A 57 -1.99 -11.80 -4.95
C LYS A 57 -1.26 -10.55 -4.50
N ILE A 58 -1.21 -10.33 -3.19
CA ILE A 58 -0.69 -9.11 -2.60
C ILE A 58 0.61 -9.44 -1.89
N SER A 59 1.66 -8.68 -2.18
CA SER A 59 2.94 -8.80 -1.50
C SER A 59 2.85 -8.13 -0.12
N THR A 60 3.27 -8.83 0.93
CA THR A 60 3.42 -8.28 2.29
C THR A 60 4.80 -7.68 2.55
N ARG A 61 5.65 -7.65 1.50
CA ARG A 61 6.95 -6.98 1.54
C ARG A 61 6.78 -5.46 1.55
N ASP A 62 7.80 -4.77 2.02
CA ASP A 62 7.82 -3.31 2.01
C ASP A 62 7.85 -2.80 0.57
N ILE A 63 7.02 -1.81 0.29
CA ILE A 63 6.91 -1.13 -0.99
C ILE A 63 7.46 0.27 -0.79
N ILE A 64 8.31 0.68 -1.72
CA ILE A 64 8.84 2.04 -1.80
C ILE A 64 7.88 2.83 -2.71
N LEU A 65 7.35 3.93 -2.19
CA LEU A 65 6.56 4.89 -2.95
C LEU A 65 7.36 6.18 -3.09
N ASP A 66 7.72 6.49 -4.33
CA ASP A 66 8.31 7.78 -4.67
C ASP A 66 7.19 8.82 -4.77
N ILE A 67 7.42 9.97 -4.13
CA ILE A 67 6.53 11.13 -4.19
C ILE A 67 7.15 12.12 -5.15
N ASP A 68 6.39 12.51 -6.17
CA ASP A 68 6.86 13.43 -7.19
C ASP A 68 7.28 14.77 -6.58
N GLN A 69 8.27 15.42 -7.21
CA GLN A 69 8.74 16.73 -6.81
C GLN A 69 7.66 17.78 -7.01
N GLN A 70 7.44 18.61 -5.99
CA GLN A 70 6.40 19.64 -5.98
C GLN A 70 6.97 20.99 -5.57
N GLU A 71 6.45 22.03 -6.18
CA GLU A 71 6.72 23.42 -5.80
C GLU A 71 5.74 23.84 -4.69
N VAL A 72 6.27 24.29 -3.57
CA VAL A 72 5.50 24.72 -2.40
C VAL A 72 5.98 26.10 -1.96
N ILE A 73 5.02 26.97 -1.65
CA ILE A 73 5.29 28.31 -1.12
C ILE A 73 5.26 28.23 0.40
N THR A 74 6.33 28.66 1.05
CA THR A 74 6.45 28.73 2.51
C THR A 74 5.70 29.93 3.08
N LYS A 75 5.55 29.98 4.40
CA LYS A 75 4.87 31.07 5.12
C LYS A 75 5.46 32.46 4.87
N ASP A 76 6.77 32.53 4.61
CA ASP A 76 7.52 33.74 4.29
C ASP A 76 7.64 34.00 2.78
N ASN A 77 6.77 33.36 1.98
CA ASN A 77 6.65 33.55 0.54
C ASN A 77 7.94 33.18 -0.23
N ALA A 78 8.72 32.25 0.31
CA ALA A 78 9.80 31.60 -0.42
C ALA A 78 9.25 30.38 -1.18
N VAL A 79 9.83 30.10 -2.33
CA VAL A 79 9.43 28.98 -3.17
C VAL A 79 10.46 27.87 -3.03
N ILE A 80 10.02 26.71 -2.54
CA ILE A 80 10.86 25.53 -2.36
C ILE A 80 10.35 24.36 -3.19
N LEU A 81 11.29 23.56 -3.66
CA LEU A 81 11.03 22.28 -4.31
C LEU A 81 11.28 21.18 -3.30
N THR A 82 10.30 20.30 -3.12
CA THR A 82 10.39 19.18 -2.18
C THR A 82 9.93 17.88 -2.83
N ASN A 83 10.62 16.80 -2.49
CA ASN A 83 10.27 15.43 -2.84
C ASN A 83 10.49 14.52 -1.62
N ALA A 84 9.83 13.36 -1.62
CA ALA A 84 9.89 12.43 -0.52
C ALA A 84 9.75 10.99 -1.00
N VAL A 85 10.10 10.05 -0.13
CA VAL A 85 9.90 8.61 -0.33
C VAL A 85 9.23 8.04 0.91
N ALA A 86 8.18 7.24 0.69
CA ALA A 86 7.49 6.55 1.76
C ALA A 86 7.71 5.04 1.67
N PHE A 87 8.01 4.42 2.81
CA PHE A 87 8.06 2.98 2.96
C PHE A 87 6.74 2.51 3.55
N ILE A 88 5.97 1.77 2.77
CA ILE A 88 4.67 1.24 3.19
C ILE A 88 4.69 -0.29 3.18
N ARG A 89 3.77 -0.88 3.94
CA ARG A 89 3.52 -2.32 3.94
C ARG A 89 2.03 -2.58 3.97
N VAL A 90 1.56 -3.51 3.14
CA VAL A 90 0.19 -4.00 3.25
C VAL A 90 0.10 -4.95 4.44
N THR A 91 -0.75 -4.61 5.40
CA THR A 91 -0.99 -5.40 6.62
C THR A 91 -2.31 -6.15 6.59
N ASP A 92 -3.33 -5.59 5.93
CA ASP A 92 -4.58 -6.29 5.62
C ASP A 92 -4.86 -6.27 4.11
N PRO A 93 -4.56 -7.37 3.39
CA PRO A 93 -4.82 -7.48 1.96
C PRO A 93 -6.29 -7.34 1.58
N LYS A 94 -7.24 -7.64 2.48
CA LYS A 94 -8.66 -7.46 2.22
C LYS A 94 -8.98 -5.98 2.12
N SER A 95 -8.64 -5.20 3.15
CA SER A 95 -8.89 -3.76 3.17
C SER A 95 -8.09 -3.04 2.08
N ALA A 96 -6.87 -3.48 1.77
CA ALA A 96 -6.09 -2.90 0.68
C ALA A 96 -6.70 -3.13 -0.72
N LEU A 97 -7.41 -4.25 -0.92
CA LEU A 97 -8.03 -4.57 -2.20
C LEU A 97 -9.41 -3.92 -2.39
N TYR A 98 -10.18 -3.78 -1.31
CA TYR A 98 -11.57 -3.30 -1.37
C TYR A 98 -11.78 -1.90 -0.79
N GLY A 99 -10.81 -1.37 -0.05
CA GLY A 99 -10.89 -0.05 0.59
C GLY A 99 -10.63 1.09 -0.40
N VAL A 100 -9.68 0.91 -1.31
CA VAL A 100 -9.32 1.91 -2.33
C VAL A 100 -8.89 1.22 -3.62
N GLU A 101 -9.22 1.83 -4.77
CA GLU A 101 -8.95 1.23 -6.09
C GLU A 101 -7.45 1.14 -6.38
N ASP A 102 -6.71 2.23 -6.18
CA ASP A 102 -5.25 2.27 -6.24
C ASP A 102 -4.70 2.94 -4.98
N PHE A 103 -4.31 2.11 -4.01
CA PHE A 103 -3.76 2.61 -2.76
C PHE A 103 -2.42 3.33 -2.94
N LYS A 104 -1.63 3.01 -3.97
CA LYS A 104 -0.33 3.66 -4.18
C LYS A 104 -0.55 5.10 -4.57
N LEU A 105 -1.42 5.31 -5.56
CA LEU A 105 -1.79 6.65 -6.02
C LEU A 105 -2.50 7.45 -4.92
N ALA A 106 -3.39 6.82 -4.16
CA ALA A 106 -4.10 7.48 -3.05
C ALA A 106 -3.12 7.95 -1.96
N ILE A 107 -2.19 7.09 -1.54
CA ILE A 107 -1.16 7.44 -0.54
C ILE A 107 -0.22 8.53 -1.08
N GLN A 108 0.19 8.45 -2.35
CA GLN A 108 1.01 9.49 -2.98
C GLN A 108 0.33 10.86 -2.91
N ASN A 109 -0.93 10.95 -3.33
CA ASN A 109 -1.70 12.19 -3.30
C ASN A 109 -1.92 12.73 -1.88
N LEU A 110 -2.18 11.83 -0.93
CA LEU A 110 -2.33 12.18 0.48
C LEU A 110 -1.03 12.80 1.01
N ILE A 111 0.10 12.12 0.81
CA ILE A 111 1.42 12.62 1.24
C ILE A 111 1.73 13.97 0.58
N THR A 112 1.49 14.12 -0.72
CA THR A 112 1.70 15.39 -1.44
C THR A 112 0.88 16.53 -0.84
N THR A 113 -0.40 16.29 -0.57
CA THR A 113 -1.31 17.30 -0.01
C THR A 113 -0.88 17.70 1.40
N THR A 114 -0.53 16.71 2.22
CA THR A 114 -0.10 16.91 3.61
C THR A 114 1.25 17.60 3.69
N LEU A 115 2.22 17.22 2.85
CA LEU A 115 3.51 17.91 2.72
C LEU A 115 3.32 19.38 2.38
N ARG A 116 2.47 19.68 1.38
CA ARG A 116 2.16 21.06 0.98
C ARG A 116 1.58 21.87 2.14
N SER A 117 0.67 21.28 2.92
CA SER A 117 0.05 21.94 4.08
C SER A 117 1.08 22.24 5.17
N ILE A 118 1.90 21.26 5.55
CA ILE A 118 2.91 21.41 6.62
C ILE A 118 3.94 22.48 6.24
N ILE A 119 4.48 22.40 5.03
CA ILE A 119 5.51 23.35 4.56
C ILE A 119 4.93 24.76 4.40
N GLY A 120 3.69 24.90 3.97
CA GLY A 120 3.03 26.21 3.85
C GLY A 120 2.87 26.95 5.19
N GLU A 121 2.87 26.22 6.31
CA GLU A 121 2.81 26.79 7.65
C GLU A 121 4.19 27.12 8.24
N MET A 122 5.27 26.65 7.61
CA MET A 122 6.65 26.80 8.07
C MET A 122 7.37 27.93 7.30
N LYS A 123 8.35 28.56 7.94
CA LYS A 123 9.29 29.46 7.25
C LYS A 123 10.34 28.67 6.47
N LEU A 124 11.00 29.29 5.50
CA LEU A 124 12.06 28.67 4.70
C LEU A 124 13.14 28.01 5.58
N ASP A 125 13.68 28.76 6.53
CA ASP A 125 14.76 28.29 7.42
C ASP A 125 14.32 27.11 8.30
N GLU A 126 13.08 27.15 8.79
CA GLU A 126 12.50 26.07 9.59
C GLU A 126 12.30 24.80 8.73
N ALA A 127 11.85 24.95 7.49
CA ALA A 127 11.65 23.82 6.58
C ALA A 127 12.99 23.14 6.21
N LEU A 128 14.04 23.92 6.00
CA LEU A 128 15.39 23.44 5.68
C LEU A 128 16.06 22.78 6.90
N SER A 129 15.92 23.36 8.09
CA SER A 129 16.64 22.91 9.29
C SER A 129 15.91 21.79 10.05
N ASN A 130 14.58 21.68 9.93
CA ASN A 130 13.76 20.77 10.74
C ASN A 130 13.05 19.68 9.93
N SER A 131 13.76 19.02 9.01
CA SER A 131 13.23 17.92 8.21
C SER A 131 12.64 16.78 9.06
N ASP A 132 13.22 16.49 10.22
CA ASP A 132 12.70 15.50 11.17
C ASP A 132 11.32 15.89 11.74
N THR A 133 11.08 17.18 11.96
CA THR A 133 9.78 17.67 12.44
C THR A 133 8.70 17.51 11.36
N ILE A 134 9.05 17.77 10.10
CA ILE A 134 8.15 17.56 8.96
C ILE A 134 7.81 16.07 8.85
N LYS A 135 8.81 15.18 8.92
CA LYS A 135 8.60 13.73 8.87
C LYS A 135 7.66 13.23 9.97
N ALA A 136 7.83 13.71 11.20
CA ALA A 136 6.98 13.34 12.33
C ALA A 136 5.52 13.79 12.11
N ARG A 137 5.31 15.07 11.80
CA ARG A 137 3.97 15.63 11.56
C ARG A 137 3.26 14.98 10.38
N LEU A 138 3.98 14.74 9.29
CA LEU A 138 3.46 14.09 8.10
C LEU A 138 2.99 12.67 8.45
N LYS A 139 3.82 11.91 9.17
CA LYS A 139 3.47 10.56 9.60
C LYS A 139 2.21 10.58 10.46
N ASP A 140 2.17 11.44 11.48
CA ASP A 140 1.03 11.53 12.41
C ASP A 140 -0.29 11.88 11.70
N GLN A 141 -0.25 12.73 10.67
CA GLN A 141 -1.45 13.13 9.92
C GLN A 141 -1.98 12.06 8.95
N ILE A 142 -1.12 11.18 8.42
CA ILE A 142 -1.52 10.19 7.42
C ILE A 142 -1.73 8.78 7.98
N ILE A 143 -1.28 8.49 9.21
CA ILE A 143 -1.35 7.13 9.78
C ILE A 143 -2.79 6.60 9.79
N ASP A 144 -3.75 7.39 10.25
CA ASP A 144 -5.13 6.94 10.45
C ASP A 144 -5.81 6.67 9.09
N ASP A 145 -5.71 7.62 8.15
CA ASP A 145 -6.26 7.48 6.80
C ASP A 145 -5.70 6.26 6.05
N VAL A 146 -4.40 5.99 6.18
CA VAL A 146 -3.73 4.86 5.50
C VAL A 146 -4.04 3.54 6.20
N ALA A 147 -4.24 3.54 7.52
CA ALA A 147 -4.62 2.36 8.28
C ALA A 147 -6.01 1.84 7.88
N ASP A 148 -6.95 2.74 7.55
CA ASP A 148 -8.28 2.37 7.04
C ASP A 148 -8.21 1.58 5.72
N TRP A 149 -7.15 1.75 4.94
CA TRP A 149 -6.89 0.98 3.72
C TRP A 149 -6.10 -0.32 3.98
N GLY A 150 -5.89 -0.72 5.24
CA GLY A 150 -5.12 -1.93 5.57
C GLY A 150 -3.64 -1.81 5.25
N ILE A 151 -3.09 -0.60 5.30
CA ILE A 151 -1.70 -0.30 4.97
C ILE A 151 -1.04 0.36 6.18
N THR A 152 0.23 0.07 6.40
CA THR A 152 1.03 0.69 7.45
C THR A 152 2.18 1.46 6.83
N VAL A 153 2.29 2.74 7.21
CA VAL A 153 3.43 3.60 6.86
C VAL A 153 4.55 3.36 7.88
N LYS A 154 5.68 2.81 7.42
CA LYS A 154 6.84 2.57 8.27
C LYS A 154 7.61 3.86 8.54
N SER A 155 8.02 4.51 7.46
CA SER A 155 8.77 5.76 7.48
C SER A 155 8.49 6.58 6.23
N VAL A 156 8.66 7.88 6.37
CA VAL A 156 8.70 8.83 5.25
C VAL A 156 10.02 9.56 5.34
N GLU A 157 10.79 9.54 4.27
CA GLU A 157 12.07 10.23 4.16
C GLU A 157 11.94 11.37 3.16
N ILE A 158 12.37 12.57 3.56
CA ILE A 158 12.45 13.73 2.67
C ILE A 158 13.78 13.61 1.95
N GLN A 159 13.76 13.66 0.62
CA GLN A 159 14.98 13.52 -0.19
C GLN A 159 15.72 14.86 -0.25
N ASP A 160 15.11 15.87 -0.88
CA ASP A 160 15.71 17.19 -1.06
C ASP A 160 14.70 18.29 -0.75
N ILE A 161 15.20 19.39 -0.16
CA ILE A 161 14.50 20.67 -0.08
C ILE A 161 15.41 21.70 -0.71
N THR A 162 15.12 22.07 -1.95
CA THR A 162 15.94 23.03 -2.71
C THR A 162 15.16 24.31 -2.93
N PRO A 163 15.71 25.50 -2.63
CA PRO A 163 15.10 26.75 -3.06
C PRO A 163 14.95 26.75 -4.58
N SER A 164 13.78 27.07 -5.10
CA SER A 164 13.63 27.23 -6.55
C SER A 164 14.54 28.37 -7.01
N GLY A 165 15.19 28.21 -8.17
CA GLY A 165 16.16 29.18 -8.72
C GLY A 165 15.60 30.55 -9.11
N SER A 166 14.42 30.93 -8.61
CA SER A 166 13.78 32.23 -8.81
C SER A 166 14.29 33.33 -7.87
N MET A 167 15.24 33.02 -6.97
CA MET A 167 16.03 33.99 -6.21
C MET A 167 17.54 33.78 -6.44
N GLN A 168 18.03 34.15 -7.63
CA GLN A 168 19.42 34.59 -7.86
C GLN A 168 19.40 36.00 -8.42
#